data_AF-A0A3N2CU53-F1
#
_entry.id   AF-A0A3N2CU53-F1
#
_cell.length_a   1.000
_cell.length_b   1.000
_cell.length_c   1.000
_cell.angle_alpha   90.00
_cell.angle_beta   90.00
_cell.angle_gamma   90.00
#
_symmetry.space_group_name_H-M   'P 1'
#
loop_
_entity.id
_entity.type
_entity.pdbx_description
1 polymer ?
#
loop_
_entity_poly.entity_id
_entity_poly.type
_entity_poly.pdbx_seq_one_letter_code
_entity_poly.pdbx_strand_id
1 'polypeptide(L)'
;MQDFDLRVAVLHVPGTADPVGHAVVQAVLYWRQLSGHLWWKRWGDPSQTAIVDLFLGGEELEWFLEAQELEACIAQWARGQWVEDDDATGHRVYDATWLSAHESDVVAQRDLNYDLAGLRRARHLR
;
A
#
# COMPACT_ATOMS: atom_id res chain seq x y z
N MET A 1 10.96 -0.90 -2.04
CA MET A 1 9.87 -1.62 -1.35
C MET A 1 10.06 -1.72 0.16
N GLN A 2 11.23 -2.15 0.65
CA GLN A 2 11.47 -2.28 2.10
C GLN A 2 11.19 -0.99 2.88
N ASP A 3 11.44 0.17 2.26
CA ASP A 3 11.21 1.48 2.89
C ASP A 3 9.74 1.86 3.05
N PHE A 4 8.82 1.19 2.34
CA PHE A 4 7.38 1.46 2.31
C PHE A 4 6.56 0.35 2.96
N ASP A 5 7.13 -0.82 3.14
CA ASP A 5 6.41 -1.97 3.67
C ASP A 5 5.97 -1.77 5.13
N LEU A 6 4.67 -1.91 5.36
CA LEU A 6 3.97 -1.64 6.62
C LEU A 6 4.31 -0.26 7.17
N ARG A 7 4.21 0.73 6.26
CA ARG A 7 4.35 2.16 6.54
C ARG A 7 3.08 2.89 6.16
N VAL A 8 2.82 3.94 6.93
CA VAL A 8 1.77 4.91 6.65
C VAL A 8 2.40 6.12 5.94
N ALA A 9 1.78 6.57 4.86
CA ALA A 9 1.99 7.89 4.29
C ALA A 9 0.83 8.80 4.71
N VAL A 10 1.15 10.02 5.14
CA VAL A 10 0.15 11.09 5.30
C VAL A 10 0.07 11.88 3.99
N LEU A 11 -1.13 12.03 3.46
CA LEU A 11 -1.39 12.64 2.16
C LEU A 11 -1.87 14.07 2.31
N HIS A 12 -1.34 14.97 1.48
CA HIS A 12 -1.70 16.38 1.44
C HIS A 12 -2.02 16.79 0.00
N VAL A 13 -2.94 17.74 -0.16
CA VAL A 13 -3.10 18.40 -1.46
C VAL A 13 -1.85 19.24 -1.71
N PRO A 14 -1.24 19.22 -2.91
CA PRO A 14 -0.02 19.96 -3.18
C PRO A 14 -0.15 21.45 -2.83
N GLY A 15 0.82 21.96 -2.07
CA GLY A 15 0.83 23.34 -1.59
C GLY A 15 -0.07 23.63 -0.39
N THR A 16 -0.70 22.62 0.20
CA THR A 16 -1.46 22.73 1.46
C THR A 16 -0.75 21.96 2.58
N ALA A 17 -0.90 22.43 3.81
CA ALA A 17 -0.33 21.78 4.99
C ALA A 17 -1.30 20.84 5.69
N ASP A 18 -2.60 20.90 5.37
CA ASP A 18 -3.62 20.10 6.03
C ASP A 18 -3.68 18.70 5.41
N PRO A 19 -3.63 17.64 6.22
CA PRO A 19 -3.72 16.28 5.73
C PRO A 19 -5.13 16.00 5.22
N VAL A 20 -5.21 15.33 4.07
CA VAL A 20 -6.48 14.91 3.45
C VAL A 20 -6.74 13.42 3.58
N GLY A 21 -5.75 12.66 4.01
CA GLY A 21 -5.90 11.26 4.38
C GLY A 21 -4.59 10.51 4.50
N HIS A 22 -4.67 9.19 4.39
CA HIS A 22 -3.56 8.29 4.63
C HIS A 22 -3.49 7.18 3.60
N ALA A 23 -2.30 6.67 3.33
CA ALA A 23 -2.10 5.43 2.60
C ALA A 23 -1.26 4.46 3.43
N VAL A 24 -1.58 3.18 3.37
CA VAL A 24 -0.85 2.09 4.02
C VAL A 24 -0.38 1.13 2.93
N VAL A 25 0.91 0.81 2.92
CA VAL A 25 1.47 -0.14 1.96
C VAL A 25 1.85 -1.44 2.66
N GLN A 26 1.37 -2.56 2.15
CA GLN A 26 1.70 -3.89 2.62
C GLN A 26 2.36 -4.68 1.48
N ALA A 27 3.68 -4.87 1.53
CA ALA A 27 4.37 -5.72 0.56
C ALA A 27 3.96 -7.19 0.73
N VAL A 28 3.61 -7.87 -0.36
CA VAL A 28 3.27 -9.30 -0.33
C VAL A 28 4.00 -10.03 -1.44
N LEU A 29 4.36 -11.29 -1.20
CA LEU A 29 4.84 -12.19 -2.24
C LEU A 29 3.65 -12.95 -2.78
N TYR A 30 3.42 -12.87 -4.08
CA TYR A 30 2.30 -13.52 -4.72
C TYR A 30 2.79 -14.57 -5.73
N TRP A 31 2.18 -15.76 -5.68
CA TRP A 31 2.35 -16.79 -6.69
C TRP A 31 1.10 -16.85 -7.55
N ARG A 32 1.24 -16.53 -8.84
CA ARG A 32 0.14 -16.67 -9.78
C ARG A 32 -0.11 -18.15 -10.08
N GLN A 33 -1.35 -18.61 -9.99
CA GLN A 33 -1.71 -19.94 -10.49
C GLN A 33 -1.68 -19.92 -12.02
N LEU A 34 -0.81 -20.71 -12.64
CA LEU A 34 -0.68 -20.79 -14.11
C LEU A 34 -1.65 -21.81 -14.72
N SER A 35 -1.86 -22.93 -14.03
CA SER A 35 -2.80 -23.99 -14.44
C SER A 35 -3.12 -24.92 -13.27
N GLY A 36 -4.12 -25.79 -13.41
CA GLY A 36 -4.46 -26.79 -12.40
C GLY A 36 -5.93 -27.18 -12.36
N HIS A 37 -6.20 -28.28 -11.66
CA HIS A 37 -7.54 -28.80 -11.36
C HIS A 37 -7.64 -29.19 -9.87
N LEU A 38 -8.73 -29.85 -9.46
CA LEU A 38 -9.06 -30.19 -8.06
C LEU A 38 -7.91 -30.82 -7.25
N TRP A 39 -7.05 -31.65 -7.85
CA TRP A 39 -6.00 -32.40 -7.15
C TRP A 39 -4.56 -32.02 -7.53
N TRP A 40 -4.36 -31.01 -8.39
CA TRP A 40 -3.02 -30.47 -8.68
C TRP A 40 -3.10 -29.01 -9.13
N LYS A 41 -2.09 -28.23 -8.74
CA LYS A 41 -1.94 -26.83 -9.18
C LYS A 41 -0.51 -26.59 -9.60
N ARG A 42 -0.34 -25.87 -10.71
CA ARG A 42 0.93 -25.32 -11.16
C ARG A 42 0.94 -23.83 -10.84
N TRP A 43 1.93 -23.45 -10.05
CA TRP A 43 2.19 -22.06 -9.69
C TRP A 43 3.31 -21.51 -10.57
N GLY A 44 3.25 -20.22 -10.84
CA GLY A 44 4.35 -19.48 -11.44
C GLY A 44 5.39 -19.10 -10.40
N ASP A 45 6.41 -18.36 -10.85
CA ASP A 45 7.42 -17.81 -9.97
C ASP A 45 6.80 -16.73 -9.05
N PRO A 46 7.31 -16.59 -7.81
CA PRO A 46 6.87 -15.53 -6.92
C PRO A 46 7.21 -14.17 -7.52
N SER A 47 6.24 -13.27 -7.53
CA SER A 47 6.46 -11.86 -7.82
C SER A 47 6.24 -11.01 -6.58
N GLN A 48 7.00 -9.91 -6.50
CA GLN A 48 6.78 -8.90 -5.48
C GLN A 48 5.55 -8.08 -5.88
N THR A 49 4.57 -8.02 -5.00
CA THR A 49 3.34 -7.26 -5.15
C THR A 49 3.08 -6.45 -3.87
N ALA A 50 2.05 -5.61 -3.87
CA ALA A 50 1.64 -4.91 -2.67
C ALA A 50 0.11 -4.86 -2.57
N ILE A 51 -0.39 -4.94 -1.35
CA ILE A 51 -1.73 -4.47 -1.00
C ILE A 51 -1.57 -3.04 -0.50
N VAL A 52 -2.44 -2.16 -0.95
CA VAL A 52 -2.42 -0.75 -0.62
C VAL A 52 -3.80 -0.36 -0.14
N ASP A 53 -3.87 0.14 1.09
CA ASP A 53 -5.10 0.68 1.65
C ASP A 53 -5.01 2.20 1.68
N LEU A 54 -5.98 2.86 1.05
CA LEU A 54 -6.08 4.31 0.98
C LEU A 54 -7.30 4.77 1.78
N PHE A 55 -7.09 5.73 2.66
CA PHE A 55 -8.09 6.33 3.52
C PHE A 55 -8.22 7.82 3.15
N LEU A 56 -9.16 8.16 2.27
CA LEU A 56 -9.42 9.54 1.80
C LEU A 56 -10.89 9.90 1.99
N GLY A 57 -11.17 11.10 2.49
CA GLY A 57 -12.55 11.62 2.57
C GLY A 57 -13.51 10.80 3.46
N GLY A 58 -12.99 9.92 4.33
CA GLY A 58 -13.79 9.00 5.15
C GLY A 58 -14.11 7.66 4.47
N GLU A 59 -13.61 7.44 3.26
CA GLU A 59 -13.71 6.17 2.54
C GLU A 59 -12.38 5.39 2.64
N GLU A 60 -12.49 4.06 2.57
CA GLU A 60 -11.37 3.13 2.53
C GLU A 60 -11.40 2.40 1.19
N LEU A 61 -10.27 2.44 0.47
CA LEU A 61 -10.08 1.80 -0.82
C LEU A 61 -8.87 0.88 -0.76
N GLU A 62 -9.06 -0.40 -1.07
CA GLU A 62 -7.99 -1.40 -1.16
C GLU A 62 -7.61 -1.63 -2.63
N TRP A 63 -6.31 -1.60 -2.92
CA TRP A 63 -5.74 -1.96 -4.21
C TRP A 63 -4.70 -3.07 -4.08
N PHE A 64 -4.72 -3.99 -5.04
CA PHE A 64 -3.65 -4.96 -5.23
C PHE A 64 -2.78 -4.53 -6.41
N LEU A 65 -1.53 -4.16 -6.13
CA LEU A 65 -0.56 -3.75 -7.15
C LEU A 65 0.26 -4.94 -7.62
N GLU A 66 0.14 -5.29 -8.89
CA GLU A 66 1.00 -6.29 -9.52
C GLU A 66 2.41 -5.72 -9.73
N ALA A 67 3.39 -6.61 -9.91
CA ALA A 67 4.80 -6.24 -10.04
C ALA A 67 5.07 -5.15 -11.09
N GLN A 68 4.32 -5.15 -12.20
CA GLN A 68 4.47 -4.19 -13.28
C GLN A 68 4.03 -2.76 -12.91
N GLU A 69 2.98 -2.62 -12.10
CA GLU A 69 2.48 -1.32 -11.63
C GLU A 69 3.30 -0.83 -10.44
N LEU A 70 3.68 -1.79 -9.60
CA LEU A 70 4.36 -1.55 -8.34
C LEU A 70 5.69 -0.81 -8.50
N GLU A 71 6.47 -1.13 -9.53
CA GLU A 71 7.76 -0.48 -9.77
C GLU A 71 7.58 1.03 -10.05
N ALA A 72 6.55 1.38 -10.84
CA ALA A 72 6.22 2.78 -11.11
C ALA A 72 5.71 3.50 -9.85
N CYS A 73 4.86 2.84 -9.06
CA CYS A 73 4.38 3.38 -7.78
C CYS A 73 5.53 3.63 -6.80
N ILE A 74 6.46 2.68 -6.63
CA ILE A 74 7.65 2.85 -5.78
C ILE A 74 8.44 4.09 -6.18
N ALA A 75 8.64 4.31 -7.48
CA ALA A 75 9.38 5.47 -7.96
C ALA A 75 8.67 6.80 -7.66
N GLN A 76 7.34 6.83 -7.68
CA GLN A 76 6.54 8.00 -7.27
C GLN A 76 6.60 8.21 -5.76
N TRP A 77 6.43 7.14 -4.98
CA TRP A 77 6.50 7.17 -3.52
C TRP A 77 7.86 7.65 -3.02
N ALA A 78 8.95 7.23 -3.67
CA ALA A 78 10.31 7.70 -3.37
C ALA A 78 10.53 9.19 -3.64
N ARG A 79 9.69 9.81 -4.49
CA ARG A 79 9.65 11.26 -4.72
C ARG A 79 8.73 11.99 -3.73
N GLY A 80 8.12 11.27 -2.78
CA GLY A 80 7.15 11.83 -1.85
C GLY A 80 5.82 12.15 -2.53
N GLN A 81 5.43 11.37 -3.54
CA GLN A 81 4.18 11.57 -4.27
C GLN A 81 3.30 10.34 -4.17
N TRP A 82 1.99 10.57 -3.99
CA TRP A 82 0.95 9.57 -4.17
C TRP A 82 0.12 9.93 -5.40
N VAL A 83 -0.11 8.96 -6.28
CA VAL A 83 -0.97 9.15 -7.44
C VAL A 83 -2.17 8.24 -7.28
N GLU A 84 -3.35 8.86 -7.24
CA GLU A 84 -4.63 8.19 -7.35
C GLU A 84 -5.06 8.26 -8.81
N ASP A 85 -5.34 7.10 -9.38
CA ASP A 85 -5.85 6.97 -10.75
C ASP A 85 -7.28 6.44 -10.68
N ASP A 86 -8.25 7.34 -10.88
CA ASP A 86 -9.67 7.02 -10.82
C ASP A 86 -10.33 7.38 -12.16
N ASP A 87 -11.03 6.42 -12.76
CA ASP A 87 -11.64 6.57 -14.10
C ASP A 87 -12.67 7.71 -14.16
N ALA A 88 -13.28 8.08 -13.04
CA ALA A 88 -14.33 9.11 -12.98
C ALA A 88 -13.79 10.51 -12.68
N THR A 89 -12.73 10.62 -11.89
CA THR A 89 -12.19 11.88 -11.38
C THR A 89 -10.82 12.23 -11.94
N GLY A 90 -10.22 11.31 -12.70
CA GLY A 90 -8.94 11.45 -13.38
C GLY A 90 -7.75 11.27 -12.45
N HIS A 91 -6.56 11.54 -12.98
CA HIS A 91 -5.31 11.45 -12.24
C HIS A 91 -5.18 12.56 -11.19
N ARG A 92 -5.09 12.19 -9.92
CA ARG A 92 -4.82 13.11 -8.80
C ARG A 92 -3.47 12.81 -8.18
N VAL A 93 -2.73 13.88 -7.87
CA VAL A 93 -1.41 13.79 -7.24
C VAL A 93 -1.47 14.44 -5.88
N TYR A 94 -1.02 13.72 -4.86
CA TYR A 94 -0.90 14.18 -3.48
C TYR A 94 0.58 14.18 -3.07
N ASP A 95 0.93 15.13 -2.20
CA ASP A 95 2.22 15.09 -1.51
C ASP A 95 2.12 14.05 -0.38
N ALA A 96 3.03 13.07 -0.41
CA ALA A 96 3.08 11.94 0.51
C ALA A 96 4.25 12.07 1.47
N THR A 97 3.94 12.23 2.75
CA THR A 97 4.95 12.19 3.81
C THR A 97 4.95 10.82 4.47
N TRP A 98 6.00 10.03 4.19
CA TRP A 98 6.17 8.71 4.77
C TRP A 98 6.59 8.80 6.24
N LEU A 99 5.79 8.20 7.11
CA LEU A 99 6.05 8.15 8.53
C LEU A 99 7.14 7.12 8.85
N SER A 100 7.83 7.31 9.97
CA SER A 100 8.71 6.26 10.51
C SER A 100 7.91 5.02 10.92
N ALA A 101 8.60 3.92 11.25
CA ALA A 101 7.94 2.70 11.71
C ALA A 101 7.05 2.91 12.92
N HIS A 102 7.58 3.63 13.89
CA HIS A 102 6.90 3.86 15.15
C HIS A 102 5.70 4.80 14.96
N GLU A 103 5.87 5.87 14.22
CA GLU A 103 4.77 6.80 13.90
C GLU A 103 3.68 6.11 13.08
N SER A 104 4.06 5.24 12.14
CA SER A 104 3.11 4.43 11.37
C SER A 104 2.23 3.58 12.28
N ASP A 105 2.82 2.93 13.30
CA ASP A 105 2.06 2.10 14.25
C ASP A 105 1.08 2.92 15.09
N VAL A 106 1.52 4.10 15.54
CA VAL A 106 0.68 5.00 16.32
C VAL A 106 -0.49 5.53 15.49
N VAL A 107 -0.22 6.02 14.27
CA VAL A 107 -1.24 6.60 13.39
C VAL A 107 -2.19 5.52 12.89
N ALA A 108 -1.69 4.36 12.44
CA ALA A 108 -2.53 3.28 11.98
C ALA A 108 -3.52 2.82 13.07
N GLN A 109 -3.05 2.64 14.31
CA GLN A 109 -3.93 2.24 15.40
C GLN A 109 -4.91 3.33 15.83
N ARG A 110 -4.45 4.59 15.89
CA ARG A 110 -5.24 5.72 16.42
C ARG A 110 -6.26 6.23 15.42
N ASP A 111 -5.85 6.42 14.17
CA ASP A 111 -6.61 7.17 13.16
C ASP A 111 -7.30 6.24 12.16
N LEU A 112 -6.72 5.05 11.92
CA LEU A 112 -7.20 4.10 10.91
C LEU A 112 -7.79 2.82 11.52
N ASN A 113 -7.69 2.64 12.84
CA ASN A 113 -8.04 1.40 13.54
C ASN A 113 -7.41 0.13 12.90
N TYR A 114 -6.16 0.26 12.44
CA TYR A 114 -5.46 -0.72 11.61
C TYR A 114 -4.24 -1.31 12.36
N ASP A 115 -4.19 -2.63 12.56
CA ASP A 115 -3.15 -3.29 13.37
C ASP A 115 -1.91 -3.73 12.55
N LEU A 116 -1.03 -2.76 12.28
CA LEU A 116 0.25 -3.04 11.60
C LEU A 116 1.15 -4.01 12.40
N ALA A 117 1.11 -3.97 13.73
CA ALA A 117 1.92 -4.85 14.56
C ALA A 117 1.45 -6.31 14.48
N GLY A 118 0.14 -6.54 14.40
CA GLY A 118 -0.48 -7.82 14.08
C GLY A 118 0.01 -8.36 12.74
N LEU A 119 -0.02 -7.54 11.69
CA LEU A 119 0.44 -7.93 10.35
C LEU A 119 1.93 -8.29 10.33
N ARG A 120 2.81 -7.52 11.01
CA ARG A 120 4.23 -7.88 11.16
C ARG A 120 4.41 -9.23 11.82
N ARG A 121 3.70 -9.46 12.93
CA ARG A 121 3.77 -10.75 13.66
C ARG A 121 3.30 -11.92 12.79
N ALA A 122 2.20 -11.75 12.05
CA ALA A 122 1.65 -12.79 11.18
C ALA A 122 2.64 -13.22 10.08
N ARG A 123 3.50 -12.31 9.61
CA ARG A 123 4.54 -12.62 8.62
C ARG A 123 5.72 -13.40 9.18
N HIS A 124 6.07 -13.21 10.45
CA HIS A 124 7.16 -13.97 11.09
C HIS A 124 6.79 -15.42 11.46
N LEU A 125 5.51 -15.78 11.33
CA LEU A 125 4.99 -17.12 11.63
C LEU A 125 4.81 -18.00 10.37
N ARG A 126 5.13 -17.48 9.17
CA ARG A 126 5.04 -18.18 7.88
C ARG A 126 6.44 -18.46 7.33
#